data_AF-A0A2D6HAW4-F1
#
_entry.id   AF-A0A2D6HAW4-F1
#
_cell.length_a   1.000
_cell.length_b   1.000
_cell.length_c   1.000
_cell.angle_alpha   90.00
_cell.angle_beta   90.00
_cell.angle_gamma   90.00
#
_symmetry.space_group_name_H-M   'P 1'
#
loop_
_entity.id
_entity.type
_entity.pdbx_description
1 polymer ?
#
loop_
_entity_poly.entity_id
_entity_poly.type
_entity_poly.pdbx_seq_one_letter_code
_entity_poly.pdbx_strand_id
1 'polypeptide(L)'
;MFESIRPRQRACARQAAPAQPQPGNEGEGKERVLGKRARRLNLVNQTHLVRSIEQAVRRGLAERLDGVDDTTLSEIARTTQAELLALLKAGAQAVRGLSKEKFLEEAEEDRRRIVAEREKASEDLQALMDQVDARRDEMLRAREALEEESRRSGDAQDEALARRVEALFEEDAGEAAAEQLREQVTTLLLGSVQCERDKVVAAQMSEHRQSVENFERRITKLTRSLELTEEELRRMAERKEVDPGVASVFRTVQGLNADEDDVEAKTEMMASIFEANVALQKHGGS
;
A
#
# COMPACT_ATOMS: atom_id res chain seq x y z
N MET A 1 -68.61 -3.21 30.50
CA MET A 1 -69.34 -3.75 29.33
C MET A 1 -68.84 -5.14 29.08
N PHE A 2 -69.74 -6.10 29.25
CA PHE A 2 -69.58 -7.51 28.90
C PHE A 2 -69.62 -7.66 27.37
N GLU A 3 -68.79 -8.55 26.83
CA GLU A 3 -69.10 -9.54 25.77
C GLU A 3 -67.79 -10.24 25.40
N SER A 4 -67.69 -11.49 24.94
CA SER A 4 -68.47 -12.72 25.07
C SER A 4 -67.75 -13.70 24.13
N ILE A 5 -67.23 -14.79 24.69
CA ILE A 5 -67.34 -16.17 24.19
C ILE A 5 -67.14 -16.39 22.67
N ARG A 6 -66.08 -17.12 22.30
CA ARG A 6 -66.20 -18.51 21.77
C ARG A 6 -64.85 -19.25 21.60
N PRO A 7 -64.81 -20.55 21.95
CA PRO A 7 -63.69 -21.47 21.68
C PRO A 7 -64.01 -22.40 20.49
N ARG A 8 -63.03 -22.69 19.63
CA ARG A 8 -63.00 -23.80 18.64
C ARG A 8 -61.55 -23.95 18.18
N GLN A 9 -60.95 -25.10 17.89
CA GLN A 9 -61.33 -26.50 17.91
C GLN A 9 -60.01 -27.28 17.82
N ARG A 10 -59.96 -28.46 18.45
CA ARG A 10 -58.91 -29.45 18.26
C ARG A 10 -58.85 -29.87 16.78
N ALA A 11 -57.66 -29.87 16.20
CA ALA A 11 -57.35 -30.68 15.02
C ALA A 11 -56.11 -31.52 15.34
N CYS A 12 -56.36 -32.83 15.47
CA CYS A 12 -55.32 -33.85 15.47
C CYS A 12 -54.63 -33.84 14.10
N ALA A 13 -53.31 -33.68 14.07
CA ALA A 13 -52.51 -34.01 12.91
C ALA A 13 -51.35 -34.92 13.34
N ARG A 14 -51.56 -36.20 13.00
CA ARG A 14 -50.64 -37.33 12.90
C ARG A 14 -49.15 -37.04 13.13
N GLN A 15 -48.62 -37.67 14.18
CA GLN A 15 -47.23 -38.11 14.25
C GLN A 15 -46.90 -38.98 13.02
N ALA A 16 -45.99 -38.50 12.17
CA ALA A 16 -45.31 -39.31 11.17
C ALA A 16 -44.07 -39.89 11.84
N ALA A 17 -43.98 -41.22 11.85
CA ALA A 17 -42.85 -41.98 12.37
C ALA A 17 -41.57 -41.67 11.58
N PRO A 18 -40.38 -41.64 12.22
CA PRO A 18 -39.12 -41.55 11.51
C PRO A 18 -38.89 -42.84 10.72
N ALA A 19 -38.79 -42.71 9.40
CA ALA A 19 -38.38 -43.79 8.52
C ALA A 19 -36.96 -44.21 8.88
N GLN A 20 -36.81 -45.50 9.21
CA GLN A 20 -35.51 -46.13 9.40
C GLN A 20 -34.71 -46.06 8.08
N PRO A 21 -33.44 -45.60 8.10
CA PRO A 21 -32.58 -45.70 6.93
C PRO A 21 -32.23 -47.16 6.69
N GLN A 22 -32.61 -47.69 5.52
CA GLN A 22 -32.13 -48.97 5.04
C GLN A 22 -30.62 -48.87 4.72
N PRO A 23 -29.80 -49.87 5.07
CA PRO A 23 -28.41 -49.97 4.64
C PRO A 23 -28.38 -50.35 3.15
N GLY A 24 -28.40 -49.33 2.29
CA GLY A 24 -28.26 -49.49 0.85
C GLY A 24 -26.79 -49.59 0.46
N ASN A 25 -26.37 -50.81 0.12
CA ASN A 25 -25.35 -51.17 -0.85
C ASN A 25 -24.15 -50.20 -0.99
N GLU A 26 -23.05 -50.60 -0.34
CA GLU A 26 -21.68 -50.29 -0.74
C GLU A 26 -21.40 -50.87 -2.13
N GLY A 27 -21.93 -50.18 -3.14
CA GLY A 27 -21.55 -50.36 -4.53
C GLY A 27 -20.32 -49.53 -4.81
N GLU A 28 -19.19 -50.23 -4.91
CA GLU A 28 -17.97 -49.83 -5.61
C GLU A 28 -18.26 -48.94 -6.83
N GLY A 29 -17.38 -47.97 -7.07
CA GLY A 29 -17.27 -47.34 -8.39
C GLY A 29 -17.92 -45.97 -8.52
N LYS A 30 -17.42 -44.98 -7.76
CA LYS A 30 -17.43 -43.57 -8.20
C LYS A 30 -16.10 -42.87 -7.92
N GLU A 31 -15.01 -43.45 -8.42
CA GLU A 31 -14.07 -42.62 -9.18
C GLU A 31 -14.86 -42.01 -10.33
N ARG A 32 -15.54 -40.88 -10.06
CA ARG A 32 -16.01 -39.99 -11.10
C ARG A 32 -14.77 -39.37 -11.71
N VAL A 33 -14.16 -40.12 -12.62
CA VAL A 33 -13.32 -39.63 -13.70
C VAL A 33 -14.00 -38.36 -14.21
N LEU A 34 -13.39 -37.22 -13.89
CA LEU A 34 -13.79 -35.92 -14.39
C LEU A 34 -14.06 -36.07 -15.89
N GLY A 35 -15.30 -35.81 -16.27
CA GLY A 35 -15.78 -35.98 -17.63
C GLY A 35 -14.79 -35.39 -18.63
N LYS A 36 -14.54 -36.16 -19.70
CA LYS A 36 -13.64 -35.90 -20.83
C LYS A 36 -14.01 -34.63 -21.63
N ARG A 37 -14.04 -33.49 -20.98
CA ARG A 37 -14.01 -32.15 -21.57
C ARG A 37 -13.00 -31.35 -20.78
N ALA A 38 -11.73 -31.72 -20.97
CA ALA A 38 -10.60 -30.90 -20.60
C ALA A 38 -10.83 -29.52 -21.18
N ARG A 39 -11.11 -28.55 -20.31
CA ARG A 39 -11.12 -27.13 -20.68
C ARG A 39 -9.73 -26.84 -21.24
N ARG A 40 -9.68 -26.44 -22.50
CA ARG A 40 -8.43 -26.03 -23.15
C ARG A 40 -7.98 -24.76 -22.44
N LEU A 41 -7.05 -24.90 -21.50
CA LEU A 41 -6.19 -23.80 -21.10
C LEU A 41 -5.50 -23.35 -22.40
N ASN A 42 -5.88 -22.18 -22.90
CA ASN A 42 -5.18 -21.52 -23.99
C ASN A 42 -3.84 -21.05 -23.43
N LEU A 43 -2.92 -22.00 -23.26
CA LEU A 43 -1.50 -21.74 -23.34
C LEU A 43 -1.32 -21.04 -24.69
N VAL A 44 -1.11 -19.73 -24.65
CA VAL A 44 -0.79 -18.95 -25.85
C VAL A 44 0.37 -19.67 -26.48
N ASN A 45 0.11 -20.31 -27.62
CA ASN A 45 1.06 -21.14 -28.30
C ASN A 45 2.32 -20.29 -28.46
N GLN A 46 3.47 -20.81 -28.03
CA GLN A 46 4.74 -20.07 -28.03
C GLN A 46 4.98 -19.38 -29.38
N THR A 47 4.56 -20.02 -30.47
CA THR A 47 4.59 -19.49 -31.84
C THR A 47 3.78 -18.20 -32.04
N HIS A 48 2.64 -18.06 -31.37
CA HIS A 48 1.78 -16.88 -31.44
C HIS A 48 2.34 -15.72 -30.61
N LEU A 49 2.94 -16.00 -29.46
CA LEU A 49 3.59 -15.00 -28.60
C LEU A 49 4.86 -14.45 -29.28
N VAL A 50 5.65 -15.33 -29.90
CA VAL A 50 6.82 -14.95 -30.70
C VAL A 50 6.43 -14.11 -31.91
N ARG A 51 5.37 -14.49 -32.65
CA ARG A 51 4.88 -13.72 -33.81
C ARG A 51 4.33 -12.34 -33.43
N SER A 52 3.66 -12.22 -32.28
CA SER A 52 3.11 -10.93 -31.82
C SER A 52 4.20 -9.99 -31.29
N ILE A 53 5.24 -10.53 -30.64
CA ILE A 53 6.45 -9.76 -30.30
C ILE A 53 7.19 -9.33 -31.58
N GLU A 54 7.35 -10.22 -32.56
CA GLU A 54 7.99 -9.91 -33.85
C GLU A 54 7.26 -8.76 -34.56
N GLN A 55 5.92 -8.81 -34.64
CA GLN A 55 5.14 -7.73 -35.25
C GLN A 55 5.23 -6.42 -34.48
N ALA A 56 5.25 -6.46 -33.14
CA ALA A 56 5.40 -5.25 -32.32
C ALA A 56 6.79 -4.62 -32.46
N VAL A 57 7.85 -5.43 -32.51
CA VAL A 57 9.23 -4.97 -32.72
C VAL A 57 9.41 -4.42 -34.13
N ARG A 58 8.93 -5.11 -35.17
CA ARG A 58 8.97 -4.60 -36.55
C ARG A 58 8.25 -3.26 -36.68
N ARG A 59 7.08 -3.12 -36.05
CA ARG A 59 6.30 -1.87 -36.08
C ARG A 59 7.02 -0.74 -35.34
N GLY A 60 7.55 -1.00 -34.14
CA GLY A 60 8.28 0.00 -33.36
C GLY A 60 9.63 0.42 -33.97
N LEU A 61 10.29 -0.49 -34.69
CA LEU A 61 11.51 -0.19 -35.45
C LEU A 61 11.20 0.61 -36.71
N ALA A 62 10.17 0.23 -37.47
CA ALA A 62 9.74 0.98 -38.66
C ALA A 62 9.26 2.41 -38.33
N GLU A 63 8.63 2.62 -37.17
CA GLU A 63 8.19 3.94 -36.71
C GLU A 63 9.35 4.85 -36.23
N ARG A 64 10.53 4.29 -35.91
CA ARG A 64 11.69 5.04 -35.37
C ARG A 64 12.88 5.15 -36.31
N LEU A 65 12.99 4.28 -37.31
CA LEU A 65 14.11 4.21 -38.24
C LEU A 65 13.63 4.50 -39.67
N ASP A 66 13.33 5.77 -39.94
CA ASP A 66 13.02 6.23 -41.30
C ASP A 66 14.27 6.08 -42.19
N GLY A 67 14.17 5.31 -43.27
CA GLY A 67 15.22 5.15 -44.27
C GLY A 67 16.10 3.90 -44.15
N VAL A 68 15.79 2.96 -43.25
CA VAL A 68 16.45 1.64 -43.22
C VAL A 68 15.78 0.70 -44.22
N ASP A 69 16.57 0.03 -45.02
CA ASP A 69 16.13 -0.95 -46.02
C ASP A 69 15.45 -2.17 -45.38
N ASP A 70 14.41 -2.69 -46.04
CA ASP A 70 13.54 -3.78 -45.54
C ASP A 70 14.32 -5.07 -45.25
N THR A 71 15.48 -5.22 -45.92
CA THR A 71 16.49 -6.26 -45.70
C THR A 71 17.16 -6.14 -44.33
N THR A 72 17.66 -4.96 -43.95
CA THR A 72 18.29 -4.72 -42.64
C THR A 72 17.27 -4.85 -41.50
N LEU A 73 16.03 -4.38 -41.70
CA LEU A 73 14.94 -4.58 -40.73
C LEU A 73 14.62 -6.07 -40.52
N SER A 74 14.66 -6.87 -41.59
CA SER A 74 14.43 -8.32 -41.52
C SER A 74 15.57 -9.05 -40.79
N GLU A 75 16.83 -8.63 -40.97
CA GLU A 75 17.97 -9.21 -40.24
C GLU A 75 17.94 -8.87 -38.75
N ILE A 76 17.61 -7.62 -38.39
CA ILE A 76 17.45 -7.20 -36.98
C ILE A 76 16.30 -7.97 -36.33
N ALA A 77 15.15 -8.09 -37.01
CA ALA A 77 14.00 -8.85 -36.52
C ALA A 77 14.35 -10.34 -36.32
N ARG A 78 15.11 -10.94 -37.24
CA ARG A 78 15.52 -12.34 -37.15
C ARG A 78 16.54 -12.59 -36.03
N THR A 79 17.46 -11.66 -35.83
CA THR A 79 18.48 -11.73 -34.76
C THR A 79 17.84 -11.55 -33.39
N THR A 80 16.99 -10.53 -33.24
CA THR A 80 16.22 -10.33 -32.00
C THR A 80 15.25 -11.47 -31.72
N GLN A 81 14.64 -12.07 -32.75
CA GLN A 81 13.83 -13.29 -32.60
C GLN A 81 14.67 -14.46 -32.09
N ALA A 82 15.86 -14.67 -32.65
CA ALA A 82 16.74 -15.76 -32.24
C ALA A 82 17.20 -15.58 -30.78
N GLU A 83 17.59 -14.38 -30.38
CA GLU A 83 17.97 -14.05 -29.00
C GLU A 83 16.78 -14.16 -28.03
N LEU A 84 15.60 -13.65 -28.40
CA LEU A 84 14.38 -13.79 -27.61
C LEU A 84 14.00 -15.27 -27.45
N LEU A 85 14.07 -16.07 -28.52
CA LEU A 85 13.82 -17.51 -28.44
C LEU A 85 14.87 -18.22 -27.60
N ALA A 86 16.13 -17.78 -27.62
CA ALA A 86 17.18 -18.31 -26.78
C ALA A 86 16.93 -17.97 -25.30
N LEU A 87 16.56 -16.72 -24.98
CA LEU A 87 16.20 -16.28 -23.64
C LEU A 87 14.91 -16.96 -23.14
N LEU A 88 13.89 -17.10 -23.99
CA LEU A 88 12.66 -17.82 -23.68
C LEU A 88 12.91 -19.31 -23.51
N LYS A 89 13.82 -19.94 -24.27
CA LYS A 89 14.22 -21.35 -24.04
C LYS A 89 15.08 -21.52 -22.80
N ALA A 90 15.92 -20.54 -22.47
CA ALA A 90 16.74 -20.55 -21.26
C ALA A 90 15.89 -20.30 -20.00
N GLY A 91 14.86 -19.45 -20.09
CA GLY A 91 13.93 -19.14 -19.00
C GLY A 91 12.70 -20.06 -18.92
N ALA A 92 12.29 -20.68 -20.03
CA ALA A 92 11.33 -21.77 -20.02
C ALA A 92 12.06 -23.05 -19.62
N GLN A 93 12.34 -23.20 -18.32
CA GLN A 93 12.40 -24.54 -17.75
C GLN A 93 11.16 -25.30 -18.25
N ALA A 94 11.40 -26.44 -18.88
CA ALA A 94 10.35 -27.22 -19.49
C ALA A 94 9.35 -27.71 -18.42
N VAL A 95 8.25 -26.98 -18.22
CA VAL A 95 7.05 -27.45 -17.50
C VAL A 95 6.35 -28.60 -18.27
N ARG A 96 6.94 -29.05 -19.37
CA ARG A 96 6.50 -30.20 -20.16
C ARG A 96 6.85 -31.50 -19.40
N GLY A 97 6.07 -31.78 -18.36
CA GLY A 97 6.19 -33.00 -17.56
C GLY A 97 5.90 -32.84 -16.08
N LEU A 98 5.63 -31.64 -15.57
CA LEU A 98 5.17 -31.49 -14.19
C LEU A 98 3.75 -32.06 -14.11
N SER A 99 3.56 -33.03 -13.22
CA SER A 99 2.22 -33.51 -12.86
C SER A 99 1.41 -32.31 -12.37
N LYS A 100 0.08 -32.38 -12.53
CA LYS A 100 -0.84 -31.36 -12.02
C LYS A 100 -0.54 -31.01 -10.56
N GLU A 101 -0.15 -32.01 -9.76
CA GLU A 101 0.25 -31.86 -8.36
C GLU A 101 1.48 -30.96 -8.19
N LYS A 102 2.58 -31.23 -8.91
CA LYS A 102 3.79 -30.41 -8.82
C LYS A 102 3.57 -28.96 -9.26
N PHE A 103 2.73 -28.75 -10.28
CA PHE A 103 2.34 -27.39 -10.69
C PHE A 103 1.54 -26.66 -9.61
N LEU A 104 0.63 -27.38 -8.92
CA LEU A 104 -0.14 -26.78 -7.82
C LEU A 104 0.75 -26.46 -6.63
N GLU A 105 1.70 -27.33 -6.31
CA GLU A 105 2.71 -27.11 -5.26
C GLU A 105 3.56 -25.88 -5.55
N GLU A 106 4.18 -25.79 -6.73
CA GLU A 106 4.98 -24.62 -7.14
C GLU A 106 4.15 -23.33 -7.14
N ALA A 107 2.91 -23.39 -7.62
CA ALA A 107 2.03 -22.22 -7.63
C ALA A 107 1.48 -21.84 -6.23
N GLU A 108 1.49 -22.77 -5.27
CA GLU A 108 1.23 -22.46 -3.86
C GLU A 108 2.46 -21.84 -3.19
N GLU A 109 3.66 -22.33 -3.49
CA GLU A 109 4.92 -21.73 -3.04
C GLU A 109 5.07 -20.30 -3.54
N ASP A 110 4.82 -20.06 -4.83
CA ASP A 110 4.81 -18.71 -5.42
C ASP A 110 3.77 -17.81 -4.74
N ARG A 111 2.57 -18.33 -4.45
CA ARG A 111 1.55 -17.57 -3.71
C ARG A 111 2.04 -17.21 -2.31
N ARG A 112 2.65 -18.16 -1.58
CA ARG A 112 3.22 -17.91 -0.25
C ARG A 112 4.33 -16.86 -0.32
N ARG A 113 5.19 -16.91 -1.33
CA ARG A 113 6.24 -15.91 -1.56
C ARG A 113 5.64 -14.52 -1.75
N ILE A 114 4.66 -14.36 -2.64
CA ILE A 114 4.04 -13.06 -2.91
C ILE A 114 3.30 -12.53 -1.68
N VAL A 115 2.63 -13.38 -0.90
CA VAL A 115 1.97 -12.98 0.35
C VAL A 115 3.00 -12.50 1.37
N ALA A 116 4.10 -13.22 1.55
CA ALA A 116 5.17 -12.82 2.46
C ALA A 116 5.85 -11.51 2.02
N GLU A 117 6.08 -11.32 0.72
CA GLU A 117 6.59 -10.07 0.17
C GLU A 117 5.62 -8.90 0.42
N ARG A 118 4.31 -9.13 0.27
CA ARG A 118 3.27 -8.13 0.57
C ARG A 118 3.24 -7.77 2.06
N GLU A 119 3.28 -8.75 2.95
CA GLU A 119 3.27 -8.52 4.40
C GLU A 119 4.49 -7.69 4.79
N LYS A 120 5.68 -8.09 4.33
CA LYS A 120 6.91 -7.32 4.55
C LYS A 120 6.84 -5.89 4.00
N ALA A 121 6.35 -5.72 2.78
CA ALA A 121 6.20 -4.39 2.17
C ALA A 121 5.17 -3.52 2.92
N SER A 122 4.13 -4.13 3.50
CA SER A 122 3.16 -3.44 4.35
C SER A 122 3.78 -3.00 5.68
N GLU A 123 4.58 -3.85 6.31
CA GLU A 123 5.33 -3.50 7.52
C GLU A 123 6.32 -2.36 7.26
N ASP A 124 7.07 -2.43 6.15
CA ASP A 124 8.00 -1.37 5.74
C ASP A 124 7.27 -0.04 5.48
N LEU A 125 6.07 -0.09 4.90
CA LEU A 125 5.24 1.11 4.65
C LEU A 125 4.77 1.72 5.96
N GLN A 126 4.27 0.90 6.89
CA GLN A 126 3.85 1.38 8.21
C GLN A 126 5.04 2.02 8.96
N ALA A 127 6.20 1.35 8.98
CA ALA A 127 7.40 1.89 9.61
C ALA A 127 7.84 3.22 8.99
N LEU A 128 7.69 3.40 7.68
CA LEU A 128 7.98 4.67 7.00
C LEU A 128 6.97 5.76 7.34
N MET A 129 5.69 5.43 7.46
CA MET A 129 4.67 6.38 7.91
C MET A 129 4.97 6.86 9.33
N ASP A 130 5.26 5.94 10.24
CA ASP A 130 5.62 6.26 11.63
C ASP A 130 6.88 7.15 11.69
N GLN A 131 7.86 6.90 10.82
CA GLN A 131 9.06 7.75 10.69
C GLN A 131 8.74 9.15 10.19
N VAL A 132 7.82 9.30 9.22
CA VAL A 132 7.40 10.62 8.71
C VAL A 132 6.69 11.40 9.80
N ASP A 133 5.79 10.78 10.54
CA ASP A 133 5.05 11.43 11.61
C ASP A 133 5.99 11.83 12.75
N ALA A 134 6.90 10.94 13.18
CA ALA A 134 7.93 11.27 14.16
C ALA A 134 8.83 12.44 13.70
N ARG A 135 9.19 12.50 12.42
CA ARG A 135 9.99 13.60 11.85
C ARG A 135 9.22 14.91 11.76
N ARG A 136 7.92 14.86 11.45
CA ARG A 136 7.05 16.05 11.46
C ARG A 136 6.92 16.62 12.88
N ASP A 137 6.73 15.75 13.87
CA ASP A 137 6.71 16.14 15.28
C ASP A 137 8.04 16.73 15.75
N GLU A 138 9.16 16.11 15.37
CA GLU A 138 10.50 16.62 15.65
C GLU A 138 10.69 18.02 15.03
N MET A 139 10.28 18.20 13.78
CA MET A 139 10.37 19.49 13.08
C MET A 139 9.52 20.57 13.77
N LEU A 140 8.30 20.23 14.21
CA LEU A 140 7.45 21.17 14.95
C LEU A 140 8.07 21.57 16.28
N ARG A 141 8.58 20.60 17.07
CA ARG A 141 9.27 20.88 18.34
C ARG A 141 10.55 21.69 18.13
N ALA A 142 11.35 21.35 17.11
CA ALA A 142 12.56 22.08 16.78
C ALA A 142 12.25 23.52 16.36
N ARG A 143 11.17 23.72 15.60
CA ARG A 143 10.69 25.06 15.23
C ARG A 143 10.27 25.87 16.44
N GLU A 144 9.44 25.30 17.33
CA GLU A 144 9.01 25.97 18.56
C GLU A 144 10.21 26.34 19.44
N ALA A 145 11.16 25.41 19.61
CA ALA A 145 12.38 25.66 20.38
C ALA A 145 13.25 26.77 19.77
N LEU A 146 13.45 26.75 18.44
CA LEU A 146 14.17 27.80 17.72
C LEU A 146 13.47 29.15 17.80
N GLU A 147 12.15 29.19 17.70
CA GLU A 147 11.39 30.43 17.85
C GLU A 147 11.50 30.98 19.28
N GLU A 148 11.43 30.13 20.31
CA GLU A 148 11.66 30.55 21.69
C GLU A 148 13.08 31.04 21.95
N GLU A 149 14.08 30.31 21.45
CA GLU A 149 15.49 30.69 21.57
C GLU A 149 15.80 31.97 20.81
N SER A 150 15.27 32.12 19.60
CA SER A 150 15.39 33.33 18.79
C SER A 150 14.76 34.54 19.47
N ARG A 151 13.60 34.37 20.15
CA ARG A 151 13.01 35.45 20.97
C ARG A 151 13.92 35.79 22.16
N ARG A 152 14.32 34.79 22.97
CA ARG A 152 15.15 35.02 24.17
C ARG A 152 16.52 35.63 23.85
N SER A 153 17.21 35.06 22.87
CA SER A 153 18.53 35.52 22.43
C SER A 153 18.44 36.80 21.61
N GLY A 154 17.37 36.93 20.82
CA GLY A 154 17.13 38.09 19.99
C GLY A 154 16.94 39.34 20.82
N ASP A 155 16.02 39.31 21.78
CA ASP A 155 15.75 40.46 22.65
C ASP A 155 17.02 40.91 23.40
N ALA A 156 17.78 39.97 23.95
CA ALA A 156 19.01 40.28 24.69
C ALA A 156 20.14 40.84 23.79
N GLN A 157 20.32 40.29 22.59
CA GLN A 157 21.32 40.77 21.63
C GLN A 157 20.93 42.11 21.01
N ASP A 158 19.64 42.27 20.70
CA ASP A 158 19.08 43.48 20.11
C ASP A 158 19.21 44.63 21.12
N GLU A 159 18.90 44.40 22.39
CA GLU A 159 19.10 45.39 23.46
C GLU A 159 20.59 45.71 23.69
N ALA A 160 21.47 44.70 23.68
CA ALA A 160 22.92 44.92 23.83
C ALA A 160 23.52 45.67 22.63
N LEU A 161 23.06 45.39 21.42
CA LEU A 161 23.47 46.08 20.20
C LEU A 161 22.98 47.53 20.22
N ALA A 162 21.71 47.76 20.55
CA ALA A 162 21.15 49.10 20.70
C ALA A 162 21.97 49.93 21.70
N ARG A 163 22.23 49.39 22.90
CA ARG A 163 23.07 50.04 23.92
C ARG A 163 24.48 50.35 23.41
N ARG A 164 25.08 49.47 22.61
CA ARG A 164 26.43 49.67 22.06
C ARG A 164 26.46 50.71 20.95
N VAL A 165 25.44 50.73 20.09
CA VAL A 165 25.28 51.76 19.07
C VAL A 165 25.05 53.11 19.74
N GLU A 166 24.18 53.18 20.75
CA GLU A 166 23.97 54.37 21.57
C GLU A 166 25.31 54.88 22.15
N ALA A 167 26.08 54.04 22.85
CA ALA A 167 27.36 54.42 23.43
C ALA A 167 28.37 54.95 22.39
N LEU A 168 28.48 54.32 21.21
CA LEU A 168 29.39 54.75 20.14
C LEU A 168 29.09 56.17 19.64
N PHE A 169 27.81 56.53 19.58
CA PHE A 169 27.39 57.87 19.18
C PHE A 169 27.49 58.90 20.33
N GLU A 170 27.63 58.48 21.60
CA GLU A 170 27.79 59.42 22.74
C GLU A 170 29.22 59.95 22.79
N GLU A 171 30.18 59.18 22.29
CA GLU A 171 31.59 59.56 22.17
C GLU A 171 31.82 60.64 21.09
N ASP A 172 30.91 60.79 20.13
CA ASP A 172 30.95 61.74 19.00
C ASP A 172 29.87 62.83 19.16
N ALA A 173 29.99 63.66 20.21
CA ALA A 173 28.99 64.65 20.58
C ALA A 173 28.84 65.81 19.55
N GLY A 174 27.78 65.76 18.75
CA GLY A 174 27.27 66.86 17.90
C GLY A 174 25.74 66.95 17.95
N GLU A 175 25.20 68.16 17.68
CA GLU A 175 23.79 68.59 17.76
C GLU A 175 22.72 67.61 17.25
N ALA A 176 21.47 67.84 17.66
CA ALA A 176 20.20 67.12 17.41
C ALA A 176 20.01 66.33 16.09
N ALA A 177 20.74 66.66 15.02
CA ALA A 177 20.84 65.83 13.81
C ALA A 177 21.49 64.45 14.07
N ALA A 178 22.39 64.35 15.05
CA ALA A 178 23.04 63.10 15.45
C ALA A 178 22.05 62.10 16.10
N GLU A 179 21.04 62.60 16.80
CA GLU A 179 20.07 61.76 17.50
C GLU A 179 19.10 61.07 16.54
N GLN A 180 18.61 61.80 15.53
CA GLN A 180 17.81 61.21 14.44
C GLN A 180 18.63 60.19 13.63
N LEU A 181 19.91 60.48 13.37
CA LEU A 181 20.78 59.55 12.66
C LEU A 181 21.05 58.28 13.49
N ARG A 182 21.25 58.42 14.80
CA ARG A 182 21.43 57.29 15.73
C ARG A 182 20.19 56.39 15.75
N GLU A 183 19.00 56.96 15.87
CA GLU A 183 17.74 56.19 15.85
C GLU A 183 17.57 55.44 14.52
N GLN A 184 17.85 56.10 13.40
CA GLN A 184 17.78 55.48 12.06
C GLN A 184 18.80 54.35 11.90
N VAL A 185 20.05 54.54 12.32
CA VAL A 185 21.10 53.52 12.23
C VAL A 185 20.78 52.33 13.13
N THR A 186 20.32 52.57 14.37
CA THR A 186 19.95 51.50 15.29
C THR A 186 18.79 50.68 14.74
N THR A 187 17.76 51.35 14.21
CA THR A 187 16.61 50.70 13.57
C THR A 187 17.03 49.88 12.35
N LEU A 188 17.90 50.41 11.50
CA LEU A 188 18.41 49.70 10.32
C LEU A 188 19.26 48.47 10.70
N LEU A 189 20.12 48.60 11.71
CA LEU A 189 20.97 47.49 12.17
C LEU A 189 20.13 46.37 12.79
N LEU A 190 19.18 46.71 13.67
CA LEU A 190 18.24 45.74 14.24
C LEU A 190 17.42 45.03 13.16
N GLY A 191 16.89 45.78 12.20
CA GLY A 191 16.15 45.21 11.07
C GLY A 191 17.01 44.27 10.21
N SER A 192 18.28 44.61 9.99
CA SER A 192 19.22 43.75 9.25
C SER A 192 19.53 42.45 9.98
N VAL A 193 19.79 42.52 11.29
CA VAL A 193 20.05 41.33 12.13
C VAL A 193 18.83 40.40 12.17
N GLN A 194 17.62 40.96 12.34
CA GLN A 194 16.39 40.19 12.30
C GLN A 194 16.19 39.51 10.94
N CYS A 195 16.44 40.23 9.84
CA CYS A 195 16.37 39.66 8.49
C CYS A 195 17.34 38.49 8.28
N GLU A 196 18.58 38.59 8.78
CA GLU A 196 19.54 37.47 8.71
C GLU A 196 19.13 36.29 9.58
N ARG A 197 18.59 36.51 10.79
CA ARG A 197 18.04 35.43 11.63
C ARG A 197 16.91 34.69 10.92
N ASP A 198 15.97 35.42 10.32
CA ASP A 198 14.86 34.83 9.57
C ASP A 198 15.35 33.99 8.38
N LYS A 199 16.39 34.43 7.68
CA LYS A 199 17.00 33.66 6.59
C LYS A 199 17.61 32.34 7.08
N VAL A 200 18.30 32.35 8.21
CA VAL A 200 18.91 31.13 8.79
C VAL A 200 17.82 30.14 9.21
N VAL A 201 16.77 30.61 9.90
CA VAL A 201 15.62 29.76 10.28
C VAL A 201 14.93 29.20 9.04
N ALA A 202 14.70 30.02 8.01
CA ALA A 202 14.10 29.57 6.75
C ALA A 202 14.96 28.53 6.02
N ALA A 203 16.28 28.69 6.01
CA ALA A 203 17.21 27.73 5.40
C ALA A 203 17.15 26.37 6.12
N GLN A 204 17.19 26.36 7.45
CA GLN A 204 17.10 25.14 8.25
C GLN A 204 15.75 24.43 8.03
N MET A 205 14.64 25.17 7.98
CA MET A 205 13.32 24.60 7.68
C MET A 205 13.22 24.03 6.26
N SER A 206 13.95 24.60 5.30
CA SER A 206 14.00 24.09 3.93
C SER A 206 14.65 22.71 3.85
N GLU A 207 15.73 22.46 4.60
CA GLU A 207 16.39 21.14 4.65
C GLU A 207 15.47 20.06 5.24
N HIS A 208 14.75 20.41 6.32
CA HIS A 208 13.76 19.51 6.91
C HIS A 208 12.60 19.23 5.95
N ARG A 209 12.08 20.25 5.25
CA ARG A 209 11.03 20.08 4.25
C ARG A 209 11.48 19.16 3.11
N GLN A 210 12.71 19.31 2.61
CA GLN A 210 13.25 18.43 1.57
C GLN A 210 13.34 16.97 2.04
N SER A 211 13.68 16.75 3.31
CA SER A 211 13.70 15.41 3.90
C SER A 211 12.31 14.78 3.93
N VAL A 212 11.29 15.53 4.34
CA VAL A 212 9.88 15.08 4.33
C VAL A 212 9.42 14.74 2.91
N GLU A 213 9.69 15.60 1.93
CA GLU A 213 9.33 15.36 0.52
C GLU A 213 9.96 14.07 -0.03
N ASN A 214 11.20 13.77 0.36
CA ASN A 214 11.88 12.54 -0.06
C ASN A 214 11.20 11.29 0.52
N PHE A 215 10.77 11.32 1.78
CA PHE A 215 10.02 10.22 2.38
C PHE A 215 8.64 10.04 1.75
N GLU A 216 7.92 11.14 1.50
CA GLU A 216 6.62 11.11 0.83
C GLU A 216 6.73 10.47 -0.56
N ARG A 217 7.73 10.85 -1.35
CA ARG A 217 8.01 10.21 -2.65
C ARG A 217 8.28 8.71 -2.52
N ARG A 218 8.99 8.28 -1.47
CA ARG A 218 9.25 6.85 -1.21
C ARG A 218 7.98 6.11 -0.83
N ILE A 219 7.13 6.70 0.02
CA ILE A 219 5.81 6.14 0.39
C ILE A 219 4.95 5.97 -0.87
N THR A 220 4.89 6.98 -1.76
CA THR A 220 4.14 6.87 -3.02
C THR A 220 4.65 5.72 -3.89
N LYS A 221 5.98 5.54 -4.00
CA LYS A 221 6.57 4.44 -4.78
C LYS A 221 6.22 3.07 -4.19
N LEU A 222 6.30 2.91 -2.87
CA LEU A 222 5.97 1.65 -2.19
C LEU A 222 4.48 1.33 -2.29
N THR A 223 3.62 2.34 -2.13
CA THR A 223 2.16 2.20 -2.30
C THR A 223 1.84 1.69 -3.70
N ARG A 224 2.43 2.29 -4.73
CA ARG A 224 2.26 1.83 -6.12
C ARG A 224 2.78 0.40 -6.34
N SER A 225 3.90 0.04 -5.71
CA SER A 225 4.42 -1.34 -5.78
C SER A 225 3.44 -2.33 -5.16
N LEU A 226 2.83 -1.99 -4.02
CA LEU A 226 1.81 -2.81 -3.37
C LEU A 226 0.57 -2.97 -4.26
N GLU A 227 0.06 -1.88 -4.84
CA GLU A 227 -1.08 -1.94 -5.77
C GLU A 227 -0.83 -2.90 -6.95
N LEU A 228 0.38 -2.87 -7.52
CA LEU A 228 0.77 -3.78 -8.61
C LEU A 228 0.79 -5.24 -8.14
N THR A 229 1.39 -5.53 -6.98
CA THR A 229 1.42 -6.90 -6.42
C THR A 229 0.01 -7.41 -6.07
N GLU A 230 -0.89 -6.54 -5.63
CA GLU A 230 -2.29 -6.88 -5.36
C GLU A 230 -3.07 -7.19 -6.64
N GLU A 231 -2.83 -6.42 -7.70
CA GLU A 231 -3.43 -6.70 -9.00
C GLU A 231 -2.93 -8.03 -9.59
N GLU A 232 -1.65 -8.36 -9.38
CA GLU A 232 -1.10 -9.67 -9.77
C GLU A 232 -1.75 -10.81 -8.97
N LEU A 233 -1.87 -10.68 -7.65
CA LEU A 233 -2.58 -11.66 -6.81
C LEU A 233 -4.04 -11.83 -7.24
N ARG A 234 -4.73 -10.73 -7.55
CA ARG A 234 -6.12 -10.77 -8.06
C ARG A 234 -6.20 -11.51 -9.39
N ARG A 235 -5.28 -11.23 -10.33
CA ARG A 235 -5.20 -11.93 -11.62
C ARG A 235 -4.89 -13.43 -11.44
N MET A 236 -4.04 -13.80 -10.49
CA MET A 236 -3.76 -15.19 -10.17
C MET A 236 -4.98 -15.89 -9.57
N ALA A 237 -5.74 -15.20 -8.72
CA ALA A 237 -6.98 -15.70 -8.14
C ALA A 237 -8.08 -15.87 -9.19
N GLU A 238 -8.23 -14.95 -10.14
CA GLU A 238 -9.23 -15.06 -11.22
C GLU A 238 -8.91 -16.18 -12.22
N ARG A 239 -7.61 -16.40 -12.51
CA ARG A 239 -7.18 -17.46 -13.45
C ARG A 239 -7.31 -18.85 -12.87
N LYS A 240 -7.15 -18.99 -11.56
CA LYS A 240 -7.45 -20.23 -10.86
C LYS A 240 -8.95 -20.21 -10.58
N GLU A 241 -9.73 -20.99 -11.32
CA GLU A 241 -11.11 -21.38 -10.97
C GLU A 241 -11.16 -22.22 -9.65
N VAL A 242 -10.19 -22.00 -8.78
CA VAL A 242 -10.13 -22.44 -7.40
C VAL A 242 -11.01 -21.44 -6.68
N ASP A 243 -12.20 -21.92 -6.33
CA ASP A 243 -13.05 -21.32 -5.29
C ASP A 243 -12.14 -20.66 -4.25
N PRO A 244 -12.24 -19.34 -4.00
CA PRO A 244 -11.37 -18.61 -3.09
C PRO A 244 -11.64 -19.07 -1.66
N GLY A 245 -11.27 -20.31 -1.36
CA GLY A 245 -11.21 -20.89 -0.04
C GLY A 245 -10.24 -20.04 0.74
N VAL A 246 -10.82 -19.20 1.58
CA VAL A 246 -10.16 -18.25 2.47
C VAL A 246 -9.60 -17.03 1.74
N ALA A 247 -10.51 -16.22 1.17
CA ALA A 247 -10.32 -14.78 1.22
C ALA A 247 -9.89 -14.41 2.65
N SER A 248 -8.77 -13.72 2.77
CA SER A 248 -8.24 -13.21 4.02
C SER A 248 -9.35 -12.51 4.80
N VAL A 249 -9.63 -13.04 5.99
CA VAL A 249 -10.66 -12.64 6.97
C VAL A 249 -10.55 -11.16 7.44
N PHE A 250 -9.64 -10.35 6.90
CA PHE A 250 -9.32 -9.02 7.44
C PHE A 250 -9.22 -7.89 6.43
N ARG A 251 -9.87 -7.97 5.26
CA ARG A 251 -9.85 -6.83 4.33
C ARG A 251 -11.14 -6.05 4.15
N THR A 252 -12.25 -6.56 4.66
CA THR A 252 -13.52 -5.83 4.78
C THR A 252 -14.45 -6.77 5.52
N VAL A 253 -15.03 -6.34 6.65
CA VAL A 253 -16.29 -6.97 7.08
C VAL A 253 -17.35 -6.44 6.10
N GLN A 254 -17.40 -7.06 4.93
CA GLN A 254 -18.44 -6.85 3.93
C GLN A 254 -19.77 -7.21 4.63
N GLY A 255 -20.60 -6.20 4.89
CA GLY A 255 -21.98 -6.42 5.35
C GLY A 255 -22.41 -5.71 6.63
N LEU A 256 -21.61 -4.84 7.24
CA LEU A 256 -22.13 -3.89 8.23
C LEU A 256 -22.36 -2.55 7.53
N ASN A 257 -23.58 -2.35 7.01
CA ASN A 257 -24.03 -1.00 6.69
C ASN A 257 -24.09 -0.22 8.00
N ALA A 258 -23.52 0.98 8.02
CA ALA A 258 -23.54 1.86 9.20
C ALA A 258 -24.96 2.28 9.63
N ASP A 259 -25.96 2.03 8.76
CA ASP A 259 -27.37 2.34 8.97
C ASP A 259 -28.21 1.15 9.49
N GLU A 260 -27.60 0.02 9.86
CA GLU A 260 -28.33 -1.08 10.53
C GLU A 260 -28.39 -0.84 12.05
N ASP A 261 -29.60 -0.88 12.62
CA ASP A 261 -29.84 -0.63 14.06
C ASP A 261 -29.11 -1.62 15.02
N ASP A 262 -28.54 -2.71 14.50
CA ASP A 262 -27.93 -3.80 15.27
C ASP A 262 -26.39 -3.85 15.18
N VAL A 263 -25.72 -2.76 14.76
CA VAL A 263 -24.25 -2.74 14.61
C VAL A 263 -23.54 -3.01 15.94
N GLU A 264 -23.98 -2.41 17.05
CA GLU A 264 -23.37 -2.61 18.38
C GLU A 264 -23.53 -4.05 18.89
N ALA A 265 -24.70 -4.67 18.70
CA ALA A 265 -24.92 -6.05 19.13
C ALA A 265 -24.08 -7.05 18.30
N LYS A 266 -23.89 -6.79 17.01
CA LYS A 266 -23.06 -7.63 16.13
C LYS A 266 -21.56 -7.45 16.44
N THR A 267 -21.10 -6.25 16.76
CA THR A 267 -19.70 -6.02 17.14
C THR A 267 -19.38 -6.66 18.49
N GLU A 268 -20.29 -6.58 19.47
CA GLU A 268 -20.13 -7.23 20.77
C GLU A 268 -20.10 -8.77 20.64
N MET A 269 -20.99 -9.34 19.81
CA MET A 269 -20.98 -10.78 19.52
C MET A 269 -19.69 -11.23 18.83
N MET A 270 -19.16 -10.45 17.88
CA MET A 270 -17.89 -10.76 17.22
C MET A 270 -16.69 -10.66 18.16
N ALA A 271 -16.67 -9.67 19.05
CA ALA A 271 -15.64 -9.53 20.08
C ALA A 271 -15.62 -10.77 20.99
N SER A 272 -16.80 -11.23 21.43
CA SER A 272 -16.93 -12.45 22.24
C SER A 272 -16.40 -13.71 21.52
N ILE A 273 -16.71 -13.89 20.23
CA ILE A 273 -16.21 -15.03 19.45
C ILE A 273 -14.69 -14.96 19.30
N PHE A 274 -14.14 -13.76 19.12
CA PHE A 274 -12.70 -13.56 18.97
C PHE A 274 -11.96 -13.91 20.27
N GLU A 275 -12.44 -13.43 21.41
CA GLU A 275 -11.88 -13.77 22.72
C GLU A 275 -11.93 -15.26 23.00
N ALA A 276 -13.04 -15.93 22.66
CA ALA A 276 -13.19 -17.37 22.79
C ALA A 276 -12.18 -18.14 21.91
N ASN A 277 -11.96 -17.70 20.68
CA ASN A 277 -10.99 -18.33 19.78
C ASN A 277 -9.53 -18.10 20.22
N VAL A 278 -9.21 -16.91 20.73
CA VAL A 278 -7.89 -16.60 21.30
C VAL A 278 -7.64 -17.44 22.56
N ALA A 279 -8.65 -17.61 23.42
CA ALA A 279 -8.57 -18.47 24.59
C ALA A 279 -8.32 -19.94 24.18
N LEU A 280 -9.02 -20.43 23.15
CA LEU A 280 -8.81 -21.78 22.61
C LEU A 280 -7.40 -21.98 22.04
N GLN A 281 -6.85 -21.00 21.31
CA GLN A 281 -5.46 -21.08 20.81
C GLN A 281 -4.44 -21.12 21.94
N LYS A 282 -4.65 -20.39 23.03
CA LYS A 282 -3.75 -20.41 24.20
C LYS A 282 -3.77 -21.73 24.96
N HIS A 283 -4.86 -22.51 24.87
CA HIS A 283 -5.00 -23.79 25.58
C HIS A 283 -4.82 -25.02 24.68
N GLY A 284 -4.95 -24.88 23.36
CA GLY A 284 -4.74 -25.97 22.39
C GLY A 284 -3.33 -26.07 21.81
N GLY A 285 -2.41 -25.18 22.23
CA GLY A 285 -1.01 -25.14 21.78
C GLY A 285 0.01 -25.71 22.76
N SER A 286 -0.43 -26.50 23.76
CA SER A 286 0.45 -27.18 24.73
C SER A 286 0.43 -28.69 24.57
#